data_AF-A0AAD9IP79-F1
#
_entry.id   AF-A0AAD9IP79-F1
#
_cell.length_a   1.000
_cell.length_b   1.000
_cell.length_c   1.000
_cell.angle_alpha   90.00
_cell.angle_beta   90.00
_cell.angle_gamma   90.00
#
_symmetry.space_group_name_H-M   'P 1'
#
loop_
_entity.id
_entity.type
_entity.pdbx_description
1 polymer ?
#
loop_
_entity_poly.entity_id
_entity_poly.type
_entity_poly.pdbx_seq_one_letter_code
_entity_poly.pdbx_strand_id
1 'polypeptide(L)'
;MKDDDAGSQVGDSANAAVVTGMPEPYFPPGDLTLFKYLEDVEEKIMPLPTSKDQVVALAQFVALKMGGPIDRGQISNFSWELPMSQLKFDCKSNVINIGKIRAGIHCHRALLFKTLADRIAVSCTLVRGEYNRAWNEVMLQYKRTKHQGEGLKFPPRCYLVDLVHHPGRLMLSDSVDAINYQKL
;
A
#
# COMPACT_ATOMS: atom_id res chain seq x y z
N MET A 1 -56.23 58.51 35.73
CA MET A 1 -54.97 59.23 36.02
C MET A 1 -53.90 58.45 35.27
N LYS A 2 -53.54 58.81 34.03
CA LYS A 2 -52.74 60.00 33.63
C LYS A 2 -51.46 60.12 34.46
N ASP A 3 -50.24 60.22 33.95
CA ASP A 3 -49.67 60.34 32.59
C ASP A 3 -48.11 60.30 32.80
N ASP A 4 -47.34 59.84 31.79
CA ASP A 4 -46.05 60.40 31.31
C ASP A 4 -44.74 60.27 32.17
N ASP A 5 -43.50 60.08 31.67
CA ASP A 5 -42.87 60.09 30.34
C ASP A 5 -41.42 59.52 30.42
N ALA A 6 -40.83 59.26 29.24
CA ALA A 6 -39.43 59.40 28.84
C ALA A 6 -38.63 58.10 28.61
N GLY A 7 -38.53 57.74 27.31
CA GLY A 7 -37.60 56.74 26.80
C GLY A 7 -36.20 57.26 26.50
N SER A 8 -35.29 56.35 26.11
CA SER A 8 -34.38 56.53 24.97
C SER A 8 -33.60 55.23 24.72
N GLN A 9 -33.40 54.92 23.45
CA GLN A 9 -32.65 53.78 22.93
C GLN A 9 -31.14 53.93 23.19
N VAL A 10 -30.47 52.84 23.54
CA VAL A 10 -29.06 52.62 23.19
C VAL A 10 -28.94 51.16 22.77
N GLY A 11 -28.68 50.94 21.48
CA GLY A 11 -28.21 49.66 21.00
C GLY A 11 -26.75 49.45 21.43
N ASP A 12 -26.35 48.20 21.61
CA ASP A 12 -25.18 47.74 20.86
C ASP A 12 -25.10 46.22 20.80
N SER A 13 -24.58 45.78 19.67
CA SER A 13 -24.29 44.39 19.33
C SER A 13 -23.35 43.73 20.35
N ALA A 14 -23.61 42.47 20.66
CA ALA A 14 -22.55 41.48 20.77
C ALA A 14 -23.13 40.07 20.57
N ASN A 15 -23.18 39.66 19.30
CA ASN A 15 -23.12 38.25 18.94
C ASN A 15 -21.91 37.63 19.64
N ALA A 16 -22.16 36.86 20.69
CA ALA A 16 -21.13 36.14 21.42
C ALA A 16 -20.55 35.06 20.50
N ALA A 17 -19.44 35.44 19.85
CA ALA A 17 -18.35 34.62 19.37
C ALA A 17 -18.75 33.24 18.81
N VAL A 18 -18.79 33.17 17.49
CA VAL A 18 -18.41 31.97 16.73
C VAL A 18 -17.11 31.44 17.33
N VAL A 19 -17.20 30.39 18.15
CA VAL A 19 -16.03 29.62 18.58
C VAL A 19 -15.46 29.02 17.30
N THR A 20 -14.44 29.67 16.76
CA THR A 20 -13.59 29.13 15.71
C THR A 20 -12.78 28.00 16.34
N GLY A 21 -13.44 26.87 16.60
CA GLY A 21 -12.78 25.65 17.00
C GLY A 21 -11.96 25.19 15.81
N MET A 22 -10.64 25.30 15.90
CA MET A 22 -9.79 24.49 15.03
C MET A 22 -10.27 23.04 15.19
N PRO A 23 -10.57 22.32 14.10
CA PRO A 23 -10.92 20.92 14.21
C PRO A 23 -9.79 20.22 14.95
N GLU A 24 -10.14 19.47 16.00
CA GLU A 24 -9.23 18.54 16.69
C GLU A 24 -8.39 17.81 15.64
N PRO A 25 -7.05 17.69 15.83
CA PRO A 25 -6.19 17.04 14.85
C PRO A 25 -6.78 15.68 14.50
N TYR A 26 -7.06 15.46 13.22
CA TYR A 26 -7.58 14.17 12.78
C TYR A 26 -6.51 13.11 12.98
N PHE A 27 -6.70 12.24 13.97
CA PHE A 27 -5.89 11.05 14.15
C PHE A 27 -6.57 9.89 13.39
N PRO A 28 -5.95 9.37 12.32
CA PRO A 28 -6.50 8.21 11.65
C PRO A 28 -6.51 7.02 12.63
N PRO A 29 -7.59 6.22 12.65
CA PRO A 29 -7.63 5.03 13.49
C PRO A 29 -6.54 4.04 13.04
N GLY A 30 -5.88 3.41 14.00
CA GLY A 30 -4.82 2.43 13.74
C GLY A 30 -5.30 1.26 12.88
N ASP A 31 -4.41 0.72 12.05
CA ASP A 31 -4.69 -0.42 11.19
C ASP A 31 -4.29 -1.74 11.87
N LEU A 32 -5.17 -2.27 12.71
CA LEU A 32 -4.96 -3.54 13.43
C LEU A 32 -4.67 -4.71 12.49
N THR A 33 -5.24 -4.69 11.28
CA THR A 33 -5.02 -5.76 10.30
C THR A 33 -3.62 -5.67 9.71
N LEU A 34 -3.14 -4.46 9.40
CA LEU A 34 -1.75 -4.26 8.97
C LEU A 34 -0.77 -4.66 10.07
N PHE A 35 -1.02 -4.34 11.34
CA PHE A 35 -0.16 -4.77 12.45
C PHE A 35 -0.03 -6.30 12.51
N LYS A 36 -1.14 -7.04 12.37
CA LYS A 36 -1.09 -8.51 12.27
C LYS A 36 -0.28 -9.00 11.07
N TYR A 37 -0.35 -8.31 9.93
CA TYR A 37 0.45 -8.67 8.77
C TYR A 37 1.94 -8.43 9.00
N LEU A 38 2.30 -7.36 9.70
CA LEU A 38 3.69 -7.10 10.09
C LEU A 38 4.19 -8.23 11.00
N GLU A 39 3.45 -8.58 12.04
CA GLU A 39 3.79 -9.69 12.94
C GLU A 39 3.94 -11.03 12.19
N ASP A 40 2.97 -11.38 11.34
CA ASP A 40 3.00 -12.59 10.51
C ASP A 40 4.28 -12.66 9.64
N VAL A 41 4.66 -11.53 9.04
CA VAL A 41 5.83 -11.45 8.15
C VAL A 41 7.13 -11.52 8.93
N GLU A 42 7.20 -10.91 10.11
CA GLU A 42 8.36 -11.02 10.99
C GLU A 42 8.56 -12.45 11.49
N GLU A 43 7.49 -13.14 11.88
CA GLU A 43 7.58 -14.51 12.39
C GLU A 43 7.91 -15.51 11.27
N LYS A 44 7.29 -15.38 10.09
CA LYS A 44 7.32 -16.44 9.06
C LYS A 44 8.30 -16.16 7.92
N ILE A 45 8.53 -14.90 7.58
CA ILE A 45 9.29 -14.51 6.38
C ILE A 45 10.68 -14.00 6.75
N MET A 46 10.82 -13.18 7.79
CA MET A 46 12.14 -12.71 8.26
C MET A 46 13.16 -13.83 8.48
N PRO A 47 12.83 -14.99 9.09
CA PRO A 47 13.82 -16.04 9.34
C PRO A 47 14.23 -16.83 8.09
N LEU A 48 13.68 -16.55 6.90
CA LEU A 48 14.06 -17.23 5.68
C LEU A 48 15.53 -16.95 5.31
N PRO A 49 16.26 -17.96 4.80
CA PRO A 49 17.72 -17.93 4.71
C PRO A 49 18.28 -17.02 3.61
N THR A 50 17.46 -16.67 2.60
CA THR A 50 17.91 -15.82 1.50
C THR A 50 16.94 -14.68 1.24
N SER A 51 17.47 -13.52 0.86
CA SER A 51 16.66 -12.36 0.45
C SER A 51 15.72 -12.68 -0.72
N LYS A 52 16.12 -13.62 -1.59
CA LYS A 52 15.27 -14.10 -2.67
C LYS A 52 14.04 -14.83 -2.10
N ASP A 53 14.24 -15.76 -1.17
CA ASP A 53 13.14 -16.51 -0.56
C ASP A 53 12.22 -15.60 0.24
N GLN A 54 12.78 -14.63 0.96
CA GLN A 54 12.02 -13.57 1.65
C GLN A 54 11.11 -12.81 0.69
N VAL A 55 11.65 -12.32 -0.45
CA VAL A 55 10.88 -11.59 -1.46
C VAL A 55 9.78 -12.46 -2.07
N VAL A 56 10.09 -13.71 -2.42
CA VAL A 56 9.14 -14.65 -3.04
C VAL A 56 7.99 -14.95 -2.08
N ALA A 57 8.31 -15.31 -0.84
CA ALA A 57 7.32 -15.60 0.20
C ALA A 57 6.47 -14.36 0.52
N LEU A 58 7.09 -13.18 0.57
CA LEU A 58 6.37 -11.94 0.82
C LEU A 58 5.40 -11.59 -0.30
N ALA A 59 5.81 -11.77 -1.56
CA ALA A 59 4.96 -11.55 -2.72
C ALA A 59 3.73 -12.47 -2.70
N GLN A 60 3.92 -13.75 -2.36
CA GLN A 60 2.83 -14.71 -2.22
C GLN A 60 1.89 -14.35 -1.08
N PHE A 61 2.43 -13.93 0.07
CA PHE A 61 1.65 -13.47 1.21
C PHE A 61 0.76 -12.27 0.85
N VAL A 62 1.33 -11.25 0.20
CA VAL A 62 0.59 -10.05 -0.25
C VAL A 62 -0.53 -10.43 -1.21
N ALA A 63 -0.23 -11.25 -2.21
CA ALA A 63 -1.24 -11.71 -3.17
C ALA A 63 -2.38 -12.45 -2.45
N LEU A 64 -2.07 -13.35 -1.51
CA LEU A 64 -3.06 -14.09 -0.74
C LEU A 64 -3.99 -13.17 0.07
N LYS A 65 -3.44 -12.12 0.72
CA LYS A 65 -4.25 -11.17 1.50
C LYS A 65 -5.14 -10.27 0.63
N MET A 66 -4.78 -10.06 -0.64
CA MET A 66 -5.45 -9.14 -1.57
C MET A 66 -6.17 -9.81 -2.75
N GLY A 67 -6.66 -11.04 -2.56
CA GLY A 67 -7.53 -11.74 -3.52
C GLY A 67 -6.87 -12.79 -4.40
N GLY A 68 -5.64 -13.20 -4.08
CA GLY A 68 -4.92 -14.28 -4.76
C GLY A 68 -4.25 -13.87 -6.08
N PRO A 69 -3.59 -14.79 -6.80
CA PRO A 69 -3.11 -14.52 -8.16
C PRO A 69 -4.27 -14.18 -9.11
N ILE A 70 -4.02 -13.29 -10.07
CA ILE A 70 -4.98 -12.87 -11.09
C ILE A 70 -4.38 -13.21 -12.45
N ASP A 71 -5.07 -14.02 -13.25
CA ASP A 71 -4.59 -14.42 -14.56
C ASP A 71 -4.41 -13.24 -15.52
N ARG A 72 -3.48 -13.39 -16.48
CA ARG A 72 -3.22 -12.37 -17.50
C ARG A 72 -4.50 -12.11 -18.29
N GLY A 73 -4.87 -10.84 -18.40
CA GLY A 73 -6.10 -10.42 -19.09
C GLY A 73 -7.39 -10.51 -18.24
N GLN A 74 -7.34 -11.06 -17.02
CA GLN A 74 -8.49 -11.10 -16.10
C GLN A 74 -8.51 -9.93 -15.11
N ILE A 75 -7.55 -9.00 -15.20
CA ILE A 75 -7.50 -7.81 -14.33
C ILE A 75 -8.76 -6.95 -14.49
N SER A 76 -9.28 -6.81 -15.72
CA SER A 76 -10.53 -6.09 -15.98
C SER A 76 -11.76 -6.77 -15.37
N ASN A 77 -11.70 -8.10 -15.23
CA ASN A 77 -12.77 -8.90 -14.64
C ASN A 77 -12.64 -9.00 -13.12
N PHE A 78 -11.49 -8.60 -12.57
CA PHE A 78 -11.25 -8.55 -11.14
C PHE A 78 -12.00 -7.37 -10.54
N SER A 79 -13.15 -7.65 -9.92
CA SER A 79 -14.04 -6.65 -9.33
C SER A 79 -13.46 -6.06 -8.03
N TRP A 80 -12.42 -5.24 -8.13
CA TRP A 80 -11.81 -4.55 -6.99
C TRP A 80 -12.57 -3.27 -6.59
N GLU A 81 -13.26 -2.65 -7.54
CA GLU A 81 -13.96 -1.36 -7.35
C GLU A 81 -15.16 -1.48 -6.41
N LEU A 82 -15.90 -2.60 -6.47
CA LEU A 82 -17.07 -2.83 -5.63
C LEU A 82 -16.67 -3.01 -4.15
N PRO A 83 -15.74 -3.91 -3.78
CA PRO A 83 -15.21 -3.99 -2.41
C PRO A 83 -14.61 -2.67 -1.93
N MET A 84 -13.91 -1.93 -2.80
CA MET A 84 -13.35 -0.63 -2.46
C MET A 84 -14.44 0.41 -2.14
N SER A 85 -15.51 0.43 -2.92
CA SER A 85 -16.64 1.36 -2.71
C SER A 85 -17.41 1.03 -1.43
N GLN A 86 -17.61 -0.25 -1.14
CA GLN A 86 -18.19 -0.71 0.12
C GLN A 86 -17.34 -0.27 1.32
N LEU A 87 -16.01 -0.45 1.25
CA LEU A 87 -15.10 -0.01 2.31
C LEU A 87 -15.16 1.50 2.53
N LYS A 88 -15.24 2.31 1.46
CA LYS A 88 -15.39 3.77 1.56
C LYS A 88 -16.70 4.18 2.21
N PHE A 89 -17.78 3.49 1.86
CA PHE A 89 -19.09 3.70 2.46
C PHE A 89 -19.07 3.37 3.96
N ASP A 90 -18.55 2.19 4.33
CA ASP A 90 -18.48 1.74 5.72
C ASP A 90 -17.58 2.64 6.58
N CYS A 91 -16.45 3.09 6.03
CA CYS A 91 -15.54 4.00 6.72
C CYS A 91 -16.00 5.46 6.68
N LYS A 92 -17.02 5.80 5.89
CA LYS A 92 -17.48 7.17 5.60
C LYS A 92 -16.32 8.12 5.23
N SER A 93 -15.33 7.59 4.52
CA SER A 93 -14.08 8.27 4.20
C SER A 93 -13.44 7.73 2.93
N ASN A 94 -12.72 8.60 2.21
CA ASN A 94 -11.86 8.19 1.09
C ASN A 94 -10.48 7.71 1.54
N VAL A 95 -10.13 7.92 2.82
CA VAL A 95 -8.89 7.42 3.42
C VAL A 95 -9.15 6.02 3.96
N ILE A 96 -8.59 5.03 3.27
CA ILE A 96 -8.78 3.61 3.61
C ILE A 96 -7.46 3.02 4.07
N ASN A 97 -7.50 2.41 5.25
CA ASN A 97 -6.40 1.65 5.81
C ASN A 97 -6.10 0.42 4.93
N ILE A 98 -4.82 0.21 4.61
CA ILE A 98 -4.39 -0.78 3.62
C ILE A 98 -4.75 -2.22 4.03
N GLY A 99 -4.74 -2.53 5.32
CA GLY A 99 -5.14 -3.82 5.87
C GLY A 99 -6.62 -4.14 5.71
N LYS A 100 -7.47 -3.16 5.40
CA LYS A 100 -8.88 -3.40 5.07
C LYS A 100 -9.11 -3.80 3.62
N ILE A 101 -8.15 -3.56 2.72
CA ILE A 101 -8.28 -3.85 1.29
C ILE A 101 -8.11 -5.37 1.07
N ARG A 102 -9.21 -6.06 0.80
CA ARG A 102 -9.24 -7.52 0.56
C ARG A 102 -9.07 -7.92 -0.91
N ALA A 103 -9.36 -7.00 -1.83
CA ALA A 103 -9.24 -7.20 -3.27
C ALA A 103 -8.44 -6.04 -3.86
N GLY A 104 -7.21 -6.32 -4.28
CA GLY A 104 -6.27 -5.32 -4.75
C GLY A 104 -5.67 -5.64 -6.12
N ILE A 105 -5.50 -4.61 -6.94
CA ILE A 105 -4.73 -4.64 -8.19
C ILE A 105 -3.28 -4.23 -7.94
N HIS A 106 -2.54 -3.90 -8.99
CA HIS A 106 -1.12 -3.51 -8.98
C HIS A 106 -0.76 -2.51 -7.88
N CYS A 107 -1.38 -1.32 -7.87
CA CYS A 107 -1.04 -0.27 -6.89
C CYS A 107 -1.22 -0.70 -5.42
N HIS A 108 -2.36 -1.32 -5.09
CA HIS A 108 -2.68 -1.74 -3.74
C HIS A 108 -1.68 -2.81 -3.24
N ARG A 109 -1.40 -3.79 -4.09
CA ARG A 109 -0.43 -4.86 -3.76
C ARG A 109 0.97 -4.32 -3.65
N ALA A 110 1.37 -3.43 -4.54
CA ALA A 110 2.70 -2.85 -4.52
C ALA A 110 2.95 -2.02 -3.25
N LEU A 111 1.94 -1.25 -2.81
CA LEU A 111 1.98 -0.52 -1.54
C LEU A 111 2.12 -1.47 -0.34
N LEU A 112 1.29 -2.53 -0.27
CA LEU A 112 1.37 -3.46 0.86
C LEU A 112 2.70 -4.19 0.89
N PHE A 113 3.20 -4.65 -0.26
CA PHE A 113 4.50 -5.30 -0.36
C PHE A 113 5.61 -4.38 0.15
N LYS A 114 5.63 -3.11 -0.27
CA LYS A 114 6.65 -2.14 0.16
C LYS A 114 6.64 -1.97 1.68
N THR A 115 5.46 -1.74 2.27
CA THR A 115 5.30 -1.57 3.72
C THR A 115 5.81 -2.78 4.51
N LEU A 116 5.48 -3.98 4.05
CA LEU A 116 5.91 -5.21 4.73
C LEU A 116 7.40 -5.52 4.50
N ALA A 117 7.93 -5.24 3.31
CA ALA A 117 9.34 -5.43 2.97
C ALA A 117 10.24 -4.52 3.83
N ASP A 118 9.82 -3.27 4.05
CA ASP A 118 10.56 -2.33 4.90
C ASP A 118 10.63 -2.82 6.35
N ARG A 119 9.58 -3.50 6.85
CA ARG A 119 9.56 -4.05 8.21
C ARG A 119 10.63 -5.12 8.44
N ILE A 120 10.93 -5.92 7.43
CA ILE A 120 11.95 -6.98 7.47
C ILE A 120 13.28 -6.57 6.81
N ALA A 121 13.47 -5.27 6.57
CA ALA A 121 14.68 -4.70 5.97
C ALA A 121 15.05 -5.27 4.58
N VAL A 122 14.05 -5.65 3.78
CA VAL A 122 14.26 -6.04 2.39
C VAL A 122 14.38 -4.79 1.53
N SER A 123 15.53 -4.62 0.87
CA SER A 123 15.77 -3.51 -0.04
C SER A 123 14.85 -3.58 -1.27
N CYS A 124 13.82 -2.74 -1.28
CA CYS A 124 12.88 -2.62 -2.39
C CYS A 124 12.52 -1.17 -2.70
N THR A 125 12.18 -0.91 -3.96
CA THR A 125 11.75 0.38 -4.49
C THR A 125 10.34 0.24 -5.03
N LEU A 126 9.41 1.04 -4.53
CA LEU A 126 8.07 1.15 -5.10
C LEU A 126 8.10 2.15 -6.25
N VAL A 127 7.81 1.68 -7.46
CA VAL A 127 7.73 2.51 -8.66
C VAL A 127 6.27 2.70 -9.03
N ARG A 128 5.86 3.95 -9.18
CA ARG A 128 4.51 4.32 -9.62
C ARG A 128 4.50 4.47 -11.14
N GLY A 129 3.61 3.72 -11.79
CA GLY A 129 3.26 3.91 -13.20
C GLY A 129 1.97 4.70 -13.37
N GLU A 130 1.43 4.65 -14.58
CA GLU A 130 0.17 5.30 -14.95
C GLU A 130 -1.04 4.41 -14.66
N TYR A 131 -2.26 4.97 -14.64
CA TYR A 131 -3.52 4.20 -14.55
C TYR A 131 -3.57 3.11 -13.46
N ASN A 132 -3.25 3.46 -12.21
CA ASN A 132 -3.21 2.55 -11.05
C ASN A 132 -2.17 1.41 -11.17
N ARG A 133 -1.19 1.55 -12.06
CA ARG A 133 -0.02 0.67 -12.11
C ARG A 133 1.01 1.09 -11.08
N ALA A 134 1.55 0.11 -10.38
CA ALA A 134 2.76 0.25 -9.59
C ALA A 134 3.38 -1.14 -9.43
N TRP A 135 4.69 -1.17 -9.23
CA TRP A 135 5.44 -2.40 -9.03
C TRP A 135 6.55 -2.17 -8.03
N ASN A 136 7.10 -3.27 -7.49
CA ASN A 136 8.27 -3.22 -6.65
C ASN A 136 9.48 -3.78 -7.36
N GLU A 137 10.59 -3.08 -7.23
CA GLU A 137 11.89 -3.48 -7.70
C GLU A 137 12.77 -3.83 -6.51
N VAL A 138 13.50 -4.95 -6.58
CA VAL A 138 14.38 -5.44 -5.51
C VAL A 138 15.79 -5.63 -6.05
N MET A 139 16.77 -5.28 -5.23
CA MET A 139 18.17 -5.53 -5.52
C MET A 139 18.58 -6.87 -4.92
N LEU A 140 18.89 -7.85 -5.77
CA LEU A 140 19.30 -9.18 -5.32
C LEU A 140 20.70 -9.51 -5.82
N GLN A 141 21.46 -10.19 -4.95
CA GLN A 141 22.78 -10.70 -5.33
C GLN A 141 22.63 -11.86 -6.31
N TYR A 142 23.31 -11.77 -7.45
CA TYR A 142 23.34 -12.85 -8.43
C TYR A 142 24.27 -13.96 -7.92
N LYS A 143 23.71 -15.08 -7.46
CA LYS A 143 24.50 -16.29 -7.16
C LYS A 143 24.66 -17.11 -8.44
N ARG A 144 25.88 -17.23 -8.97
CA ARG A 144 26.18 -18.23 -10.00
C ARG A 144 26.02 -19.63 -9.43
N THR A 145 25.58 -20.57 -10.27
CA THR A 145 25.63 -22.00 -9.99
C THR A 145 27.08 -22.41 -9.69
N LYS A 146 27.27 -23.45 -8.86
CA LYS A 146 28.55 -23.92 -8.29
C LYS A 146 29.69 -24.23 -9.30
N HIS A 147 29.46 -24.08 -10.60
CA HIS A 147 30.40 -24.40 -11.68
C HIS A 147 31.22 -23.23 -12.22
N GLN A 148 31.05 -22.00 -11.70
CA GLN A 148 31.81 -20.84 -12.16
C GLN A 148 32.49 -20.15 -10.96
N GLY A 149 33.79 -20.45 -10.81
CA GLY A 149 34.79 -19.93 -9.87
C GLY A 149 34.40 -18.88 -8.83
N GLU A 150 34.78 -19.16 -7.58
CA GLU A 150 34.82 -18.19 -6.48
C GLU A 150 35.77 -17.05 -6.85
N GLY A 151 35.25 -15.84 -7.09
CA GLY A 151 36.15 -14.71 -7.33
C GLY A 151 35.51 -13.36 -7.60
N LEU A 152 34.31 -13.30 -8.19
CA LEU A 152 33.68 -12.02 -8.53
C LEU A 152 32.26 -11.94 -7.96
N LYS A 153 32.11 -11.22 -6.85
CA LYS A 153 30.81 -10.72 -6.39
C LYS A 153 30.37 -9.64 -7.40
N PHE A 154 29.62 -10.06 -8.42
CA PHE A 154 29.00 -9.14 -9.38
C PHE A 154 28.07 -8.16 -8.65
N PRO A 155 27.88 -6.94 -9.19
CA PRO A 155 26.96 -5.98 -8.59
C PRO A 155 25.56 -6.60 -8.45
N PRO A 156 24.81 -6.24 -7.39
CA PRO A 156 23.40 -6.61 -7.26
C PRO A 156 22.64 -6.24 -8.53
N ARG A 157 21.74 -7.12 -8.97
CA ARG A 157 20.86 -6.86 -10.11
C ARG A 157 19.49 -6.45 -9.63
N CYS A 158 18.85 -5.58 -10.40
CA CYS A 158 17.50 -5.11 -10.15
C CYS A 158 16.50 -6.09 -10.75
N TYR A 159 15.53 -6.52 -9.94
CA TYR A 159 14.46 -7.42 -10.33
C TYR A 159 13.11 -6.79 -10.01
N LEU A 160 12.18 -6.87 -10.95
CA LEU A 160 10.78 -6.57 -10.74
C LEU A 160 10.07 -7.78 -10.13
N VAL A 161 9.28 -7.54 -9.08
CA VAL A 161 8.49 -8.57 -8.39
C VAL A 161 7.07 -8.61 -8.97
N ASP A 162 6.68 -9.75 -9.55
CA ASP A 162 5.29 -9.98 -9.95
C ASP A 162 4.45 -10.22 -8.69
N LEU A 163 3.49 -9.33 -8.45
CA LEU A 163 2.51 -9.43 -7.36
C LEU A 163 1.11 -9.80 -7.84
N VAL A 164 0.89 -9.90 -9.14
CA VAL A 164 -0.45 -9.99 -9.73
C VAL A 164 -0.65 -11.33 -10.42
N HIS A 165 0.16 -11.66 -11.41
CA HIS A 165 -0.07 -12.84 -12.25
C HIS A 165 0.57 -14.08 -11.64
N HIS A 166 1.86 -14.00 -11.33
CA HIS A 166 2.61 -15.09 -10.71
C HIS A 166 3.32 -14.56 -9.46
N PRO A 167 2.61 -14.42 -8.33
CA PRO A 167 3.16 -13.90 -7.08
C PRO A 167 4.49 -14.54 -6.71
N GLY A 168 5.55 -13.73 -6.65
CA GLY A 168 6.91 -14.16 -6.33
C GLY A 168 7.79 -14.47 -7.54
N ARG A 169 7.28 -14.37 -8.77
CA ARG A 169 8.13 -14.40 -9.96
C ARG A 169 8.99 -13.13 -10.00
N LEU A 170 10.30 -13.32 -10.17
CA LEU A 170 11.28 -12.25 -10.30
C LEU A 170 11.69 -12.10 -11.76
N MET A 171 11.51 -10.90 -12.30
CA MET A 171 11.85 -10.55 -13.68
C MET A 171 13.00 -9.56 -13.66
N LEU A 172 14.03 -9.74 -14.50
CA LEU A 172 15.08 -8.72 -14.60
C LEU A 172 14.45 -7.41 -15.09
N SER A 173 14.79 -6.28 -14.48
CA SER A 173 14.14 -4.99 -14.79
C SER A 173 14.26 -4.56 -16.26
N ASP A 174 15.29 -5.02 -16.98
CA ASP A 174 15.55 -4.76 -18.40
C ASP A 174 14.96 -5.84 -19.34
N SER A 175 14.32 -6.88 -18.80
CA SER A 175 13.74 -7.95 -19.60
C SER A 175 12.43 -7.54 -20.27
N VAL A 176 12.13 -8.15 -21.42
CA VAL A 176 10.85 -7.99 -22.12
C VAL A 176 9.66 -8.34 -21.21
N ASP A 177 9.82 -9.31 -20.32
CA ASP A 177 8.80 -9.67 -19.34
C ASP A 177 8.48 -8.53 -18.37
N ALA A 178 9.51 -7.85 -17.85
CA ALA A 178 9.34 -6.71 -16.95
C ALA A 178 8.67 -5.53 -17.68
N ILE A 179 9.12 -5.22 -18.90
CA ILE A 179 8.52 -4.18 -19.74
C ILE A 179 7.04 -4.48 -20.02
N ASN A 180 6.71 -5.73 -20.32
CA ASN A 180 5.33 -6.15 -20.53
C ASN A 180 4.51 -6.03 -19.26
N TYR A 181 5.05 -6.39 -18.09
CA TYR A 181 4.37 -6.23 -16.80
C TYR A 181 4.05 -4.77 -16.46
N GLN A 182 4.92 -3.84 -16.86
CA GLN A 182 4.72 -2.41 -16.64
C GLN A 182 3.64 -1.81 -17.56
N LYS A 183 3.43 -2.39 -18.74
CA LYS A 183 2.53 -1.86 -19.79
C LYS A 183 1.15 -2.51 -19.84
N LEU A 184 1.07 -3.83 -19.60
CA LEU A 184 -0.17 -4.63 -19.61
C LEU A 184 -0.99 -4.36 -18.37
#